data_AF-A0A7S2U4J8-F1
#
_entry.id   AF-A0A7S2U4J8-F1
#
_cell.length_a   1.000
_cell.length_b   1.000
_cell.length_c   1.000
_cell.angle_alpha   90.00
_cell.angle_beta   90.00
_cell.angle_gamma   90.00
#
_symmetry.space_group_name_H-M   'P 1'
#
loop_
_entity.id
_entity.type
_entity.pdbx_description
1 polymer ?
#
loop_
_entity_poly.entity_id
_entity_poly.type
_entity_poly.pdbx_seq_one_letter_code
_entity_poly.pdbx_strand_id
1 'polypeptide(L)'
;TDIYRPLSEVLNATPFQGYPRQVFLLTDGEVDNTDQIVKLSGQHSGSTRIFTFGIGRSASVVLCKGVARKTRGTCEMVRDSEQITDQVMRVITSALQPPL
;
A
#
# COMPACT_ATOMS: atom_id res chain seq x y z
N THR A 1 -12.19 -7.63 6.32
CA THR A 1 -11.38 -6.71 7.14
C THR A 1 -11.77 -5.26 6.85
N ASP A 2 -11.79 -4.35 7.83
CA ASP A 2 -11.99 -2.91 7.58
C ASP A 2 -10.65 -2.19 7.42
N ILE A 3 -10.21 -2.01 6.17
CA ILE A 3 -9.00 -1.23 5.81
C ILE A 3 -9.36 0.20 5.42
N TYR A 4 -10.60 0.44 4.99
CA TYR A 4 -11.00 1.72 4.42
C TYR A 4 -10.90 2.85 5.43
N ARG A 5 -11.45 2.63 6.64
CA ARG A 5 -11.46 3.64 7.69
C ARG A 5 -10.04 4.08 8.10
N PRO A 6 -9.13 3.19 8.55
CA PRO A 6 -7.80 3.61 8.97
C PRO A 6 -6.99 4.24 7.82
N LEU A 7 -7.15 3.73 6.59
CA LEU A 7 -6.48 4.33 5.44
C LEU A 7 -7.00 5.74 5.15
N SER A 8 -8.32 5.95 5.22
CA SER A 8 -8.91 7.28 5.01
C SER A 8 -8.43 8.28 6.05
N GLU A 9 -8.31 7.88 7.32
CA GLU A 9 -7.81 8.75 8.39
C GLU A 9 -6.37 9.18 8.12
N VAL A 10 -5.49 8.24 7.71
CA VAL A 10 -4.10 8.56 7.35
C VAL A 10 -4.03 9.46 6.12
N LEU A 11 -4.83 9.21 5.08
CA LEU A 11 -4.79 9.97 3.83
C LEU A 11 -5.31 11.41 4.01
N ASN A 12 -6.33 11.60 4.83
CA ASN A 12 -6.91 12.92 5.11
C ASN A 12 -6.09 13.76 6.10
N ALA A 13 -5.15 13.16 6.83
CA ALA A 13 -4.24 13.92 7.67
C ALA A 13 -3.38 14.87 6.82
N THR A 14 -3.11 16.08 7.31
CA THR A 14 -2.29 17.07 6.60
C THR A 14 -0.89 16.51 6.32
N PRO A 15 -0.43 16.44 5.05
CA PRO A 15 0.92 15.99 4.72
C PRO A 15 1.94 17.04 5.14
N PHE A 16 3.18 16.59 5.41
CA PHE A 16 4.27 17.50 5.68
C PHE A 16 4.71 18.17 4.37
N GLN A 17 4.68 19.51 4.32
CA GLN A 17 4.91 20.24 3.08
C GLN A 17 6.33 20.00 2.55
N GLY A 18 6.44 19.73 1.24
CA GLY A 18 7.71 19.43 0.59
C GLY A 18 8.18 17.98 0.72
N TYR A 19 7.47 17.13 1.46
CA TYR A 19 7.83 15.73 1.64
C TYR A 19 6.67 14.81 1.25
N PRO A 20 6.86 13.91 0.28
CA PRO A 20 5.84 12.93 -0.09
C PRO A 20 5.58 11.99 1.10
N ARG A 21 4.32 11.81 1.48
CA ARG A 21 3.94 10.81 2.48
C ARG A 21 4.19 9.42 1.92
N GLN A 22 4.77 8.55 2.73
CA GLN A 22 4.95 7.13 2.39
C GLN A 22 4.14 6.28 3.37
N VAL A 23 3.32 5.38 2.85
CA VAL A 23 2.47 4.48 3.64
C VAL A 23 2.80 3.04 3.29
N PHE A 24 3.03 2.20 4.29
CA PHE A 24 3.11 0.75 4.11
C PHE A 24 1.80 0.13 4.60
N LEU A 25 1.03 -0.44 3.68
CA LEU A 25 -0.24 -1.10 3.95
C LEU A 25 -0.01 -2.61 4.00
N LEU A 26 -0.32 -3.21 5.14
CA LEU A 26 -0.19 -4.64 5.37
C LEU A 26 -1.60 -5.24 5.54
N THR A 27 -1.86 -6.37 4.91
CA THR A 27 -3.12 -7.12 5.10
C THR A 27 -2.89 -8.61 4.91
N ASP A 28 -3.56 -9.44 5.69
CA ASP A 28 -3.57 -10.89 5.57
C ASP A 28 -4.92 -11.45 5.08
N GLY A 29 -5.91 -10.58 4.87
CA GLY A 29 -7.27 -10.95 4.52
C GLY A 29 -7.88 -10.15 3.38
N GLU A 30 -9.14 -10.48 3.07
CA GLU A 30 -9.94 -9.87 2.02
C GLU A 30 -10.74 -8.65 2.52
N VAL A 31 -11.17 -7.84 1.54
CA VAL A 31 -12.05 -6.69 1.73
C VAL A 31 -13.09 -6.65 0.62
N ASP A 32 -14.31 -6.28 0.94
CA ASP A 32 -15.42 -6.24 -0.02
C ASP A 32 -15.46 -4.94 -0.83
N ASN A 33 -14.84 -3.87 -0.33
CA ASN A 33 -14.88 -2.51 -0.89
C ASN A 33 -13.58 -2.12 -1.61
N THR A 34 -12.99 -3.07 -2.34
CA THR A 34 -11.69 -2.90 -3.02
C THR A 34 -11.67 -1.66 -3.94
N ASP A 35 -12.68 -1.48 -4.80
CA ASP A 35 -12.73 -0.35 -5.73
C ASP A 35 -12.77 1.00 -5.03
N GLN A 36 -13.50 1.08 -3.92
CA GLN A 36 -13.61 2.29 -3.11
C GLN A 36 -12.25 2.64 -2.49
N ILE A 37 -11.54 1.64 -1.95
CA ILE A 37 -10.20 1.83 -1.37
C ILE A 37 -9.21 2.27 -2.44
N VAL A 38 -9.17 1.59 -3.59
CA VAL A 38 -8.27 1.90 -4.70
C VAL A 38 -8.53 3.31 -5.25
N LYS A 39 -9.81 3.71 -5.35
CA LYS A 39 -10.19 5.07 -5.77
C LYS A 39 -9.73 6.12 -4.76
N LEU A 40 -9.97 5.90 -3.47
CA LEU A 40 -9.51 6.79 -2.38
C LEU A 40 -7.99 6.96 -2.40
N SER A 41 -7.24 5.87 -2.56
CA SER A 41 -5.78 5.91 -2.68
C SER A 41 -5.33 6.74 -3.88
N GLY A 42 -5.96 6.54 -5.04
CA GLY A 42 -5.66 7.30 -6.26
C GLY A 42 -5.89 8.80 -6.14
N GLN A 43 -6.89 9.23 -5.36
CA GLN A 43 -7.14 10.67 -5.12
C GLN A 43 -5.97 11.35 -4.38
N HIS A 44 -5.15 10.58 -3.66
CA HIS A 44 -4.01 11.07 -2.87
C HIS A 44 -2.66 10.80 -3.53
N SER A 45 -2.63 10.29 -4.78
CA SER A 45 -1.39 9.87 -5.44
C SER A 45 -0.39 11.00 -5.71
N GLY A 46 -0.84 12.26 -5.69
CA GLY A 46 0.02 13.43 -5.88
C GLY A 46 0.86 13.78 -4.63
N SER A 47 0.43 13.37 -3.44
CA SER A 47 1.11 13.68 -2.17
C SER A 47 1.54 12.44 -1.40
N THR A 48 1.02 11.25 -1.77
CA THR A 48 1.22 10.01 -1.03
C THR A 48 1.60 8.86 -1.96
N ARG A 49 2.62 8.10 -1.58
CA ARG A 49 2.96 6.78 -2.14
C ARG A 49 2.57 5.70 -1.15
N ILE A 50 1.84 4.69 -1.63
CA ILE A 50 1.43 3.55 -0.81
C ILE A 50 2.08 2.29 -1.34
N PHE A 51 2.80 1.61 -0.47
CA PHE A 51 3.44 0.31 -0.71
C PHE A 51 2.61 -0.75 0.01
N THR A 52 2.48 -1.94 -0.56
CA THR A 52 1.56 -2.95 0.00
C THR A 52 2.23 -4.30 0.20
N PHE A 53 1.93 -4.94 1.32
CA PHE A 53 2.22 -6.34 1.56
C PHE A 53 0.93 -7.11 1.77
N GLY A 54 0.65 -8.05 0.89
CA GLY A 54 -0.40 -9.05 1.11
C GLY A 54 0.21 -10.30 1.74
N ILE A 55 -0.18 -10.65 2.96
CA ILE A 55 0.41 -11.73 3.75
C ILE A 55 -0.50 -12.95 3.71
N GLY A 56 0.09 -14.13 3.50
CA GLY A 56 -0.67 -15.38 3.40
C GLY A 56 -1.48 -15.50 2.11
N ARG A 57 -2.29 -16.56 2.04
CA ARG A 57 -3.06 -16.92 0.84
C ARG A 57 -4.39 -16.19 0.74
N SER A 58 -4.89 -15.67 1.86
CA SER A 58 -6.18 -14.99 1.96
C SER A 58 -6.11 -13.48 1.71
N ALA A 59 -4.91 -12.91 1.56
CA ALA A 59 -4.76 -11.49 1.25
C ALA A 59 -5.26 -11.16 -0.17
N SER A 60 -6.08 -10.11 -0.28
CA SER A 60 -6.60 -9.66 -1.58
C SER A 60 -5.49 -9.10 -2.48
N VAL A 61 -5.11 -9.90 -3.49
CA VAL A 61 -4.14 -9.51 -4.53
C VAL A 61 -4.63 -8.28 -5.30
N VAL A 62 -5.93 -8.21 -5.58
CA VAL A 62 -6.54 -7.11 -6.34
C VAL A 62 -6.42 -5.79 -5.57
N LEU A 63 -6.69 -5.82 -4.26
CA LEU A 63 -6.52 -4.66 -3.40
C LEU A 63 -5.06 -4.20 -3.35
N CYS A 64 -4.14 -5.09 -2.97
CA CYS A 64 -2.74 -4.73 -2.79
C CYS A 64 -2.12 -4.16 -4.07
N LYS A 65 -2.30 -4.85 -5.21
CA LYS A 65 -1.79 -4.37 -6.51
C LYS A 65 -2.49 -3.10 -6.96
N GLY A 66 -3.80 -2.99 -6.76
CA GLY A 66 -4.59 -1.84 -7.16
C GLY A 66 -4.14 -0.56 -6.45
N VAL A 67 -4.00 -0.63 -5.12
CA VAL A 67 -3.53 0.47 -4.28
C VAL A 67 -2.11 0.88 -4.67
N ALA A 68 -1.17 -0.07 -4.65
CA ALA A 68 0.24 0.22 -4.94
C ALA A 68 0.40 0.88 -6.32
N ARG A 69 -0.26 0.34 -7.36
CA ARG A 69 -0.20 0.88 -8.71
C ARG A 69 -0.78 2.29 -8.80
N LYS A 70 -1.92 2.56 -8.16
CA LYS A 70 -2.56 3.89 -8.21
C LYS A 70 -1.73 4.97 -7.52
N THR A 71 -0.88 4.59 -6.57
CA THR A 71 -0.07 5.54 -5.79
C THR A 71 1.43 5.45 -6.09
N ARG A 72 1.83 4.84 -7.23
CA ARG A 72 3.25 4.72 -7.63
C ARG A 72 4.13 4.06 -6.54
N GLY A 73 3.57 3.08 -5.84
CA GLY A 73 4.30 2.22 -4.91
C GLY A 73 4.51 0.82 -5.47
N THR A 74 5.06 -0.04 -4.62
CA THR A 74 5.38 -1.43 -4.94
C THR A 74 4.54 -2.37 -4.09
N CYS A 75 4.15 -3.50 -4.66
CA CYS A 75 3.36 -4.53 -3.99
C CYS A 75 4.16 -5.84 -3.92
N GLU A 76 4.19 -6.46 -2.75
CA GLU A 76 4.69 -7.83 -2.56
C GLU A 76 3.60 -8.72 -1.94
N MET A 77 3.56 -9.99 -2.35
CA MET A 77 2.67 -10.99 -1.79
C MET A 77 3.50 -12.03 -1.03
N VAL A 78 3.48 -11.95 0.29
CA VAL A 78 4.27 -12.79 1.19
C VAL A 78 3.48 -14.06 1.51
N ARG A 79 3.76 -15.14 0.78
CA ARG A 79 3.06 -16.43 0.95
C ARG A 79 3.87 -17.47 1.71
N ASP A 80 5.18 -17.32 1.71
CA ASP A 80 6.15 -18.21 2.33
C ASP A 80 7.09 -17.37 3.20
N SER A 81 7.37 -17.85 4.41
CA SER A 81 8.29 -17.21 5.35
C SER A 81 9.74 -17.20 4.86
N GLU A 82 10.15 -18.14 3.99
CA GLU A 82 11.54 -18.24 3.56
C GLU A 82 12.00 -17.03 2.73
N GLN A 83 11.08 -16.37 2.01
CA GLN A 83 11.38 -15.26 1.10
C GLN A 83 11.01 -13.89 1.65
N ILE A 84 10.52 -13.82 2.90
CA ILE A 84 9.97 -12.59 3.47
C ILE A 84 10.99 -11.45 3.51
N THR A 85 12.25 -11.76 3.83
CA THR A 85 13.33 -10.76 3.90
C THR A 85 13.54 -10.10 2.55
N ASP A 86 13.72 -10.88 1.48
CA ASP A 86 13.95 -10.35 0.14
C ASP A 86 12.74 -9.57 -0.38
N GLN A 87 11.53 -10.04 -0.08
CA GLN A 87 10.28 -9.35 -0.42
C GLN A 87 10.18 -7.99 0.27
N VAL A 88 10.42 -7.96 1.59
CA VAL A 88 10.43 -6.71 2.37
C VAL A 88 11.50 -5.75 1.85
N MET A 89 12.70 -6.25 1.58
CA MET A 89 13.80 -5.42 1.09
C MET A 89 13.48 -4.78 -0.26
N ARG A 90 12.83 -5.49 -1.20
CA ARG A 90 12.43 -4.89 -2.50
C ARG A 90 11.49 -3.69 -2.33
N VAL A 91 10.52 -3.81 -1.41
CA VAL A 91 9.57 -2.72 -1.14
C VAL A 91 10.25 -1.56 -0.44
N ILE A 92 11.10 -1.81 0.56
CA ILE A 92 11.86 -0.77 1.27
C ILE A 92 12.80 -0.03 0.32
N THR A 93 13.56 -0.74 -0.51
CA THR A 93 14.46 -0.12 -1.51
C THR A 93 13.68 0.77 -2.47
N SER A 94 12.48 0.34 -2.91
CA SER A 94 11.59 1.15 -3.75
C SER A 94 11.05 2.40 -3.04
N ALA A 95 10.78 2.31 -1.73
CA ALA A 95 10.30 3.41 -0.89
C ALA A 95 11.37 4.50 -0.68
N LEU A 96 12.64 4.09 -0.59
CA LEU A 96 13.76 5.03 -0.44
C LEU A 96 14.10 5.80 -1.73
N GLN A 97 13.59 5.38 -2.89
CA GLN A 97 13.77 6.13 -4.13
C GLN A 97 12.92 7.41 -4.15
N PRO A 98 13.45 8.54 -4.66
CA PRO A 98 12.68 9.76 -4.83
C PRO A 98 11.41 9.52 -5.66
N PRO A 99 10.30 10.23 -5.38
CA PRO A 99 9.16 10.22 -6.28
C PRO A 99 9.57 10.77 -7.65
N LEU A 100 9.10 10.11 -8.71
CA LEU A 100 9.15 10.62 -10.09
C LEU A 100 8.14 11.77 -10.29
#